data_AF-A0A815FE74-F1
#
_entry.id   AF-A0A815FE74-F1
#
_cell.length_a   1.000
_cell.length_b   1.000
_cell.length_c   1.000
_cell.angle_alpha   90.00
_cell.angle_beta   90.00
_cell.angle_gamma   90.00
#
_symmetry.space_group_name_H-M   'P 1'
#
loop_
_entity.id
_entity.type
_entity.pdbx_description
1 polymer ?
#
loop_
_entity_poly.entity_id
_entity_poly.type
_entity_poly.pdbx_seq_one_letter_code
_entity_poly.pdbx_strand_id
1 'polypeptide(L)'
;KYLFYKKELQFIESLSLEQSKQVIDIINYLYNCHVIHRDICPQNLMLDYDTNHIKLIDFGCAITYVIDDKAGSIEIIGTTIYAGLKFLDFYSKLITGVYLPYYEYEQTFDLQCALNIIISMNNIDIKEKIYSIEILTDIHKRQLKILQFWKDTLRDNQHYSNLLNLINNFDEKSTFEILKVQIEQLFI
;
A
#
# COMPACT_ATOMS: atom_id res chain seq x y z
N LYS A 1 29.82 -3.42 -6.26
CA LYS A 1 29.31 -2.05 -6.51
C LYS A 1 28.32 -1.76 -5.38
N TYR A 2 28.76 -1.04 -4.35
CA TYR A 2 28.05 -0.89 -3.06
C TYR A 2 26.90 0.13 -3.15
N LEU A 3 25.94 -0.03 -2.24
CA LEU A 3 24.61 0.59 -2.09
C LEU A 3 24.53 2.14 -1.96
N PHE A 4 25.52 2.91 -2.41
CA PHE A 4 25.71 4.31 -1.97
C PHE A 4 24.71 5.36 -2.50
N TYR A 5 23.79 5.02 -3.41
CA TYR A 5 22.86 5.98 -4.02
C TYR A 5 21.39 5.56 -3.92
N LYS A 6 20.99 4.89 -2.84
CA LYS A 6 19.59 4.56 -2.59
C LYS A 6 18.99 5.51 -1.56
N LYS A 7 17.88 6.15 -1.90
CA LYS A 7 17.04 6.88 -0.95
C LYS A 7 15.71 6.16 -0.85
N GLU A 8 15.27 5.89 0.37
CA GLU A 8 13.92 5.38 0.62
C GLU A 8 12.91 6.42 0.11
N LEU A 9 11.82 5.96 -0.50
CA LEU A 9 10.78 6.86 -1.01
C LEU A 9 10.21 7.74 0.10
N GLN A 10 10.29 7.35 1.37
CA GLN A 10 9.85 8.21 2.47
C GLN A 10 10.53 9.59 2.49
N PHE A 11 11.74 9.71 1.91
CA PHE A 11 12.48 10.97 1.92
C PHE A 11 12.42 11.74 0.59
N ILE A 12 11.73 11.27 -0.44
CA ILE A 12 11.53 12.07 -1.66
C ILE A 12 10.27 12.93 -1.53
N GLU A 13 10.23 14.06 -2.23
CA GLU A 13 9.10 15.01 -2.18
C GLU A 13 7.84 14.38 -2.78
N SER A 14 7.96 13.88 -4.02
CA SER A 14 6.89 13.22 -4.76
C SER A 14 7.39 12.12 -5.69
N LEU A 15 6.46 11.32 -6.21
CA LEU A 15 6.75 10.37 -7.30
C LEU A 15 6.51 11.04 -8.65
N SER A 16 7.25 10.64 -9.68
CA SER A 16 6.87 10.89 -11.08
C SER A 16 5.87 9.84 -11.56
N LEU A 17 5.20 10.09 -12.69
CA LEU A 17 4.29 9.11 -13.31
C LEU A 17 4.99 7.77 -13.59
N GLU A 18 6.21 7.81 -14.14
CA GLU A 18 6.99 6.60 -14.43
C GLU A 18 7.35 5.82 -13.15
N GLN A 19 7.70 6.54 -12.08
CA GLN A 19 7.93 5.93 -10.77
C GLN A 19 6.64 5.31 -10.20
N SER A 20 5.49 5.98 -10.30
CA SER A 20 4.20 5.40 -9.88
C SER A 20 3.84 4.14 -10.68
N LYS A 21 4.10 4.12 -12.00
CA LYS A 21 3.93 2.93 -12.83
C LYS A 21 4.85 1.79 -12.38
N GLN A 22 6.12 2.09 -12.05
CA GLN A 22 7.05 1.10 -11.53
C GLN A 22 6.61 0.49 -10.20
N VAL A 23 6.00 1.29 -9.30
CA VAL A 23 5.40 0.74 -8.07
C VAL A 23 4.33 -0.30 -8.44
N ILE A 24 3.43 0.02 -9.38
CA ILE A 24 2.41 -0.93 -9.85
C ILE A 24 3.05 -2.19 -10.48
N ASP A 25 4.09 -2.03 -11.30
CA ASP A 25 4.78 -3.15 -11.93
C ASP A 25 5.48 -4.08 -10.91
N ILE A 26 6.03 -3.52 -9.82
CA ILE A 26 6.56 -4.31 -8.69
C ILE A 26 5.44 -5.17 -8.08
N ILE A 27 4.28 -4.58 -7.80
CA ILE A 27 3.15 -5.34 -7.21
C ILE A 27 2.62 -6.38 -8.19
N ASN A 28 2.55 -6.07 -9.49
CA ASN A 28 2.18 -7.03 -10.53
C ASN A 28 3.14 -8.23 -10.57
N TYR A 29 4.44 -7.99 -10.43
CA TYR A 29 5.43 -9.06 -10.32
C TYR A 29 5.17 -9.95 -9.09
N LEU A 30 5.00 -9.36 -7.90
CA LEU A 30 4.69 -10.11 -6.68
C LEU A 30 3.40 -10.93 -6.82
N TYR A 31 2.36 -10.30 -7.37
CA TYR A 31 1.07 -10.94 -7.62
C TYR A 31 1.23 -12.20 -8.48
N ASN A 32 1.94 -12.11 -9.60
CA ASN A 32 2.19 -13.26 -10.50
C ASN A 32 3.09 -14.33 -9.88
N CYS A 33 3.91 -13.98 -8.88
CA CYS A 33 4.68 -14.94 -8.09
C CYS A 33 3.91 -15.54 -6.92
N HIS A 34 2.63 -15.20 -6.75
CA HIS A 34 1.82 -15.56 -5.58
C HIS A 34 2.49 -15.13 -4.27
N VAL A 35 3.05 -13.92 -4.23
CA VAL A 35 3.66 -13.34 -3.03
C VAL A 35 2.83 -12.15 -2.56
N ILE A 36 2.55 -12.10 -1.26
CA ILE A 36 2.04 -10.92 -0.57
C ILE A 36 3.14 -10.43 0.38
N HIS A 37 3.68 -9.25 0.11
CA HIS A 37 4.75 -8.62 0.88
C HIS A 37 4.30 -8.17 2.26
N ARG A 38 3.06 -7.68 2.39
CA ARG A 38 2.41 -7.22 3.63
C ARG A 38 3.00 -5.97 4.29
N ASP A 39 4.18 -5.55 3.88
CA ASP A 39 4.83 -4.30 4.36
C ASP A 39 5.23 -3.38 3.19
N ILE A 40 4.32 -3.18 2.24
CA ILE A 40 4.49 -2.19 1.17
C ILE A 40 4.32 -0.79 1.76
N CYS A 41 5.43 -0.08 1.92
CA CYS A 41 5.50 1.26 2.47
C CYS A 41 6.64 2.07 1.80
N PRO A 42 6.66 3.41 1.93
CA PRO A 42 7.71 4.23 1.35
C PRO A 42 9.13 3.93 1.89
N GLN A 43 9.25 3.37 3.09
CA GLN A 43 10.53 2.93 3.68
C GLN A 43 11.14 1.74 2.90
N ASN A 44 10.28 0.83 2.44
CA ASN A 44 10.70 -0.39 1.76
C ASN A 44 10.81 -0.24 0.23
N LEU A 45 10.54 0.95 -0.30
CA LEU A 45 10.73 1.26 -1.71
C LEU A 45 11.96 2.17 -1.85
N MET A 46 12.96 1.73 -2.60
CA MET A 46 14.23 2.42 -2.78
C MET A 46 14.32 3.01 -4.19
N LEU A 47 14.56 4.31 -4.29
CA LEU A 47 14.90 4.95 -5.55
C LEU A 47 16.40 4.81 -5.83
N ASP A 48 16.73 4.23 -6.97
CA ASP A 48 18.08 4.19 -7.53
C ASP A 48 18.34 5.47 -8.32
N TYR A 49 19.22 6.35 -7.83
CA TYR A 49 19.49 7.65 -8.49
C TYR A 49 20.16 7.52 -9.86
N ASP A 50 20.92 6.45 -10.10
CA ASP A 50 21.61 6.28 -11.38
C ASP A 50 20.63 5.89 -12.48
N THR A 51 19.67 5.03 -12.16
CA THR A 51 18.72 4.49 -13.14
C THR A 51 17.33 5.14 -13.06
N ASN A 52 17.07 5.93 -12.02
CA ASN A 52 15.74 6.43 -11.66
C ASN A 52 14.70 5.29 -11.52
N HIS A 53 15.12 4.10 -11.07
CA HIS A 53 14.24 2.95 -10.89
C HIS A 53 13.93 2.70 -9.42
N ILE A 54 12.71 2.27 -9.14
CA ILE A 54 12.27 1.84 -7.83
C ILE A 54 12.60 0.36 -7.63
N LYS A 55 13.09 0.02 -6.45
CA LYS A 55 13.36 -1.35 -6.02
C LYS A 55 12.70 -1.59 -4.67
N LEU A 56 11.88 -2.64 -4.59
CA LEU A 56 11.36 -3.12 -3.31
C LEU A 56 12.47 -3.84 -2.52
N ILE A 57 12.49 -3.59 -1.22
CA ILE A 57 13.37 -4.25 -0.26
C ILE A 57 12.53 -4.81 0.89
N ASP A 58 13.19 -5.60 1.75
CA ASP A 58 12.65 -6.14 3.02
C ASP A 58 11.42 -7.05 2.91
N PHE A 59 11.67 -8.29 2.47
CA PHE A 59 10.67 -9.36 2.42
C PHE A 59 10.45 -10.05 3.78
N GLY A 60 10.88 -9.45 4.90
CA GLY A 60 10.75 -10.07 6.23
C GLY A 60 9.30 -10.35 6.64
N CYS A 61 8.36 -9.58 6.08
CA CYS A 61 6.92 -9.77 6.29
C CYS A 61 6.24 -10.59 5.17
N ALA A 62 6.95 -11.01 4.13
CA ALA A 62 6.31 -11.61 2.96
C ALA A 62 5.78 -13.03 3.23
N ILE A 63 4.69 -13.40 2.55
CA ILE A 63 4.14 -14.76 2.52
C ILE A 63 3.89 -15.19 1.07
N THR A 64 3.95 -16.50 0.85
CA THR A 64 3.44 -17.11 -0.39
C THR A 64 1.95 -17.40 -0.22
N TYR A 65 1.14 -16.91 -1.14
CA TYR A 65 -0.28 -17.22 -1.26
C TYR A 65 -0.43 -18.63 -1.82
N VAL A 66 -0.41 -19.65 -0.95
CA VAL A 66 -0.67 -21.05 -1.34
C VAL A 66 -2.14 -21.34 -1.07
N ILE A 67 -2.87 -21.69 -2.14
CA ILE A 67 -4.35 -21.82 -2.18
C ILE A 67 -4.89 -22.95 -1.26
N ASP A 68 -4.04 -23.77 -0.64
CA ASP A 68 -4.48 -24.93 0.15
C ASP A 68 -4.00 -24.97 1.61
N ASP A 69 -3.24 -23.98 2.09
CA ASP A 69 -2.76 -23.97 3.47
C ASP A 69 -3.68 -23.12 4.36
N LYS A 70 -4.78 -23.74 4.82
CA LYS A 70 -5.60 -23.22 5.94
C LYS A 70 -4.85 -23.32 7.28
N ALA A 71 -3.55 -23.02 7.28
CA ALA A 71 -2.69 -23.10 8.43
C ALA A 71 -2.63 -21.74 9.13
N GLY A 72 -3.52 -21.59 10.11
CA GLY A 72 -3.26 -20.75 11.26
C GLY A 72 -3.42 -19.25 11.06
N SER A 73 -3.67 -18.57 12.16
CA SER A 73 -3.69 -17.12 12.28
C SER A 73 -2.50 -16.49 11.55
N ILE A 74 -2.76 -15.78 10.46
CA ILE A 74 -1.74 -14.94 9.84
C ILE A 74 -1.43 -13.81 10.83
N GLU A 75 -0.19 -13.76 11.31
CA GLU A 75 0.26 -12.72 12.22
C GLU A 75 0.09 -11.34 11.58
N ILE A 76 -0.48 -10.41 12.34
CA ILE A 76 -0.66 -9.02 11.93
C ILE A 76 0.68 -8.33 12.08
N ILE A 77 1.33 -8.11 10.95
CA ILE A 77 2.65 -7.50 10.87
C ILE A 77 2.68 -6.43 9.78
N GLY A 78 3.75 -5.66 9.76
CA GLY A 78 3.98 -4.59 8.79
C GLY A 78 3.39 -3.25 9.20
N THR A 79 3.73 -2.25 8.41
CA THR A 79 3.32 -0.86 8.59
C THR A 79 1.87 -0.69 8.15
N THR A 80 0.99 -0.29 9.08
CA THR A 80 -0.44 -0.19 8.77
C THR A 80 -0.84 1.11 8.09
N ILE A 81 0.01 2.14 8.09
CA ILE A 81 -0.33 3.50 7.65
C ILE A 81 -0.86 3.56 6.21
N TYR A 82 -0.30 2.74 5.33
CA TYR A 82 -0.69 2.67 3.92
C TYR A 82 -1.59 1.48 3.59
N ALA A 83 -1.97 0.66 4.59
CA ALA A 83 -2.71 -0.58 4.35
C ALA A 83 -4.10 -0.37 3.76
N GLY A 84 -4.63 -1.42 3.13
CA GLY A 84 -5.96 -1.40 2.53
C GLY A 84 -7.12 -1.26 3.52
N LEU A 85 -8.25 -0.70 3.06
CA LEU A 85 -9.42 -0.42 3.91
C LEU A 85 -9.95 -1.64 4.65
N LYS A 86 -9.98 -2.81 4.01
CA LYS A 86 -10.45 -4.06 4.62
C LYS A 86 -9.58 -4.47 5.81
N PHE A 87 -8.26 -4.40 5.65
CA PHE A 87 -7.32 -4.69 6.73
C PHE A 87 -7.39 -3.65 7.84
N LEU A 88 -7.44 -2.35 7.49
CA LEU A 88 -7.57 -1.29 8.48
C LEU A 88 -8.85 -1.39 9.31
N ASP A 89 -9.96 -1.80 8.69
CA ASP A 89 -11.26 -2.05 9.36
C ASP A 89 -11.18 -3.26 10.29
N PHE A 90 -10.60 -4.37 9.81
CA PHE A 90 -10.31 -5.55 10.62
C PHE A 90 -9.45 -5.19 11.85
N TYR A 91 -8.31 -4.51 11.62
CA TYR A 91 -7.37 -4.19 12.68
C TYR A 91 -7.97 -3.23 13.70
N SER A 92 -8.80 -2.28 13.26
CA SER A 92 -9.55 -1.37 14.15
C SER A 92 -10.53 -2.09 15.07
N LYS A 93 -11.17 -3.16 14.59
CA LYS A 93 -12.04 -4.01 15.43
C LYS A 93 -11.22 -4.79 16.44
N LEU A 94 -10.10 -5.37 16.02
CA LEU A 94 -9.21 -6.12 16.90
C LEU A 94 -8.70 -5.27 18.07
N ILE A 95 -8.16 -4.07 17.78
CA ILE A 95 -7.60 -3.18 18.81
C ILE A 95 -8.66 -2.56 19.72
N THR A 96 -9.94 -2.60 19.36
CA THR A 96 -11.06 -2.15 20.20
C THR A 96 -11.68 -3.29 21.02
N GLY A 97 -11.07 -4.48 20.98
CA GLY A 97 -11.44 -5.62 21.81
C GLY A 97 -12.43 -6.58 21.16
N VAL A 98 -12.71 -6.44 19.86
CA VAL A 98 -13.49 -7.44 19.11
C VAL A 98 -12.58 -8.62 18.80
N TYR A 99 -12.90 -9.78 19.35
CA TYR A 99 -12.18 -11.01 19.02
C TYR A 99 -12.46 -11.41 17.57
N LEU A 100 -11.39 -11.48 16.78
CA LEU A 100 -11.40 -11.99 15.40
C LEU A 100 -10.29 -13.04 15.28
N PRO A 101 -10.60 -14.29 14.90
CA PRO A 101 -9.65 -15.39 15.02
C PRO A 101 -8.48 -15.31 14.03
N TYR A 102 -8.66 -14.65 12.89
CA TYR A 102 -7.62 -14.42 11.88
C TYR A 102 -8.06 -13.36 10.86
N TYR A 103 -7.09 -12.79 10.13
CA TYR A 103 -7.31 -12.02 8.91
C TYR A 103 -6.79 -12.83 7.72
N GLU A 104 -7.62 -12.94 6.68
CA GLU A 104 -7.23 -13.55 5.41
C GLU A 104 -6.79 -12.43 4.47
N TYR A 105 -5.50 -12.42 4.12
CA TYR A 105 -4.97 -11.43 3.18
C TYR A 105 -5.43 -11.75 1.77
N GLU A 106 -6.05 -10.78 1.12
CA GLU A 106 -6.33 -10.85 -0.31
C GLU A 106 -5.02 -10.68 -1.08
N GLN A 107 -4.87 -11.38 -2.20
CA GLN A 107 -3.68 -11.25 -3.07
C GLN A 107 -3.51 -9.81 -3.61
N THR A 108 -4.58 -9.01 -3.60
CA THR A 108 -4.58 -7.58 -3.97
C THR A 108 -4.25 -6.64 -2.79
N PHE A 109 -3.96 -7.16 -1.60
CA PHE A 109 -3.64 -6.34 -0.41
C PHE A 109 -2.55 -5.31 -0.70
N ASP A 110 -1.43 -5.77 -1.26
CA ASP A 110 -0.28 -4.93 -1.60
C ASP A 110 -0.59 -3.89 -2.68
N LEU A 111 -1.57 -4.17 -3.56
CA LEU A 111 -2.00 -3.25 -4.60
C LEU A 111 -2.73 -2.05 -4.03
N GLN A 112 -3.55 -2.26 -2.99
CA GLN A 112 -4.18 -1.16 -2.27
C GLN A 112 -3.14 -0.34 -1.49
N CYS A 113 -2.11 -0.99 -0.93
CA CYS A 113 -0.99 -0.28 -0.31
C CYS A 113 -0.26 0.62 -1.31
N ALA A 114 0.04 0.10 -2.49
CA ALA A 114 0.66 0.87 -3.57
C ALA A 114 -0.20 2.08 -4.01
N LEU A 115 -1.52 1.90 -4.16
CA LEU A 115 -2.43 3.01 -4.48
C LEU A 115 -2.35 4.12 -3.42
N ASN A 116 -2.42 3.76 -2.15
CA ASN A 116 -2.34 4.71 -1.03
C ASN A 116 -0.99 5.46 -1.01
N ILE A 117 0.12 4.76 -1.30
CA ILE A 117 1.44 5.39 -1.45
C ILE A 117 1.42 6.39 -2.60
N ILE A 118 0.97 5.98 -3.80
CA ILE A 118 0.93 6.84 -5.00
C ILE A 118 0.08 8.09 -4.74
N ILE A 119 -1.10 7.95 -4.13
CA ILE A 119 -1.95 9.09 -3.76
C ILE A 119 -1.22 10.02 -2.80
N SER A 120 -0.65 9.49 -1.71
CA SER A 120 0.03 10.31 -0.70
C SER A 120 1.27 11.02 -1.23
N MET A 121 2.04 10.36 -2.10
CA MET A 121 3.27 10.91 -2.66
C MET A 121 3.01 11.93 -3.76
N ASN A 122 1.77 12.05 -4.25
CA ASN A 122 1.39 13.03 -5.28
C ASN A 122 0.40 14.08 -4.76
N ASN A 123 0.14 14.11 -3.44
CA ASN A 123 -0.72 15.10 -2.83
C ASN A 123 -0.15 15.52 -1.46
N ILE A 124 0.37 16.75 -1.38
CA ILE A 124 1.07 17.27 -0.19
C ILE A 124 0.15 17.33 1.03
N ASP A 125 -1.11 17.72 0.86
CA ASP A 125 -2.07 17.83 1.97
C ASP A 125 -2.36 16.45 2.56
N ILE A 126 -2.50 15.42 1.70
CA ILE A 126 -2.66 14.03 2.12
C ILE A 126 -1.41 13.55 2.87
N LYS A 127 -0.21 13.84 2.34
CA LYS A 127 1.07 13.46 2.97
C LYS A 127 1.21 14.06 4.37
N GLU A 128 0.95 15.36 4.50
CA GLU A 128 1.00 16.07 5.79
C GLU A 128 -0.04 15.53 6.78
N LYS A 129 -1.25 15.21 6.29
CA LYS A 129 -2.30 14.61 7.13
C LYS A 129 -1.88 13.24 7.66
N ILE A 130 -1.31 12.39 6.80
CA ILE A 130 -0.79 11.07 7.19
C ILE A 130 0.30 11.23 8.25
N TYR A 131 1.28 12.10 8.02
CA TYR A 131 2.35 12.36 9.00
C TYR A 131 1.79 12.81 10.35
N SER A 132 0.81 13.71 10.35
CA SER A 132 0.15 14.19 11.58
C SER A 132 -0.56 13.07 12.37
N ILE A 133 -1.02 12.03 11.69
CA ILE A 133 -1.63 10.84 12.31
C ILE A 133 -0.53 9.91 12.81
N GLU A 134 0.50 9.67 12.01
CA GLU A 134 1.60 8.75 12.31
C GLU A 134 2.38 9.13 13.57
N ILE A 135 2.56 10.43 13.85
CA ILE A 135 3.27 10.90 15.05
C ILE A 135 2.46 10.75 16.35
N LEU A 136 1.19 10.34 16.29
CA LEU A 136 0.37 10.16 17.49
C LEU A 136 0.89 9.01 18.34
N THR A 137 1.19 9.26 19.61
CA THR A 137 1.72 8.25 20.54
C THR A 137 0.72 7.13 20.87
N ASP A 138 -0.57 7.44 20.87
CA ASP A 138 -1.64 6.47 21.11
C ASP A 138 -1.92 5.65 19.84
N ILE A 139 -1.56 4.37 19.88
CA ILE A 139 -1.72 3.43 18.77
C ILE A 139 -3.19 3.19 18.40
N HIS A 140 -4.10 3.18 19.37
CA HIS A 140 -5.53 2.97 19.11
C HIS A 140 -6.09 4.18 18.37
N LYS A 141 -5.78 5.38 18.86
CA LYS A 141 -6.18 6.64 18.23
C LYS A 141 -5.58 6.78 16.82
N ARG A 142 -4.31 6.40 16.64
CA ARG A 142 -3.63 6.39 15.34
C ARG A 142 -4.37 5.49 14.36
N GLN A 143 -4.67 4.26 14.75
CA GLN A 143 -5.32 3.26 13.90
C GLN A 143 -6.75 3.66 13.50
N LEU A 144 -7.54 4.19 14.44
CA LEU A 144 -8.90 4.65 14.13
C LEU A 144 -8.87 5.87 13.19
N LYS A 145 -7.92 6.80 13.40
CA LYS A 145 -7.76 7.98 12.55
C LYS A 145 -7.30 7.64 11.14
N ILE A 146 -6.36 6.70 10.97
CA ILE A 146 -5.87 6.35 9.63
C ILE A 146 -6.93 5.62 8.82
N LEU A 147 -7.74 4.75 9.46
CA LEU A 147 -8.89 4.12 8.81
C LEU A 147 -9.90 5.18 8.34
N GLN A 148 -10.28 6.11 9.23
CA GLN A 148 -11.25 7.14 8.89
C GLN A 148 -10.71 8.06 7.78
N PHE A 149 -9.44 8.45 7.86
CA PHE A 149 -8.77 9.25 6.85
C PHE A 149 -8.85 8.60 5.48
N TRP A 150 -8.40 7.35 5.34
CA TRP A 150 -8.46 6.67 4.04
C TRP A 150 -9.89 6.44 3.55
N LYS A 151 -10.86 6.18 4.45
CA LYS A 151 -12.28 6.10 4.08
C LYS A 151 -12.77 7.40 3.44
N ASP A 152 -12.46 8.54 4.05
CA ASP A 152 -12.88 9.85 3.54
C ASP A 152 -12.11 10.23 2.27
N THR A 153 -10.78 10.08 2.25
CA THR A 153 -9.94 10.38 1.08
C THR A 153 -10.36 9.60 -0.16
N LEU A 154 -10.61 8.30 -0.03
CA LEU A 154 -10.99 7.45 -1.16
C LEU A 154 -12.46 7.66 -1.58
N ARG A 155 -13.33 8.11 -0.68
CA ARG A 155 -14.74 8.41 -0.98
C ARG A 155 -14.91 9.78 -1.64
N ASP A 156 -14.25 10.80 -1.12
CA ASP A 156 -14.52 12.20 -1.45
C ASP A 156 -13.81 12.65 -2.75
N ASN A 157 -12.91 11.82 -3.30
CA ASN A 157 -12.28 12.03 -4.59
C ASN A 157 -12.73 10.96 -5.60
N GLN A 158 -13.41 11.38 -6.67
CA GLN A 158 -13.96 10.48 -7.68
C GLN A 158 -12.87 9.64 -8.39
N HIS A 159 -11.70 10.20 -8.67
CA HIS A 159 -10.60 9.46 -9.31
C HIS A 159 -10.08 8.36 -8.37
N TYR A 160 -9.90 8.67 -7.09
CA TYR A 160 -9.42 7.69 -6.10
C TYR A 160 -10.44 6.58 -5.88
N SER A 161 -11.73 6.94 -5.83
CA SER A 161 -12.84 5.99 -5.75
C SER A 161 -12.86 5.03 -6.95
N ASN A 162 -12.66 5.55 -8.17
CA ASN A 162 -12.59 4.73 -9.38
C ASN A 162 -11.40 3.76 -9.35
N LEU A 163 -10.22 4.23 -8.95
CA LEU A 163 -9.03 3.38 -8.80
C LEU A 163 -9.23 2.28 -7.75
N LEU A 164 -9.84 2.63 -6.60
CA LEU A 164 -10.19 1.66 -5.57
C LEU A 164 -11.19 0.61 -6.08
N ASN A 165 -12.22 1.04 -6.82
CA ASN A 165 -13.21 0.13 -7.39
C ASN A 165 -12.58 -0.85 -8.38
N LEU A 166 -11.60 -0.38 -9.16
CA LEU A 166 -10.84 -1.24 -10.06
C LEU A 166 -10.04 -2.31 -9.30
N ILE A 167 -9.40 -1.95 -8.18
CA ILE A 167 -8.71 -2.91 -7.29
C ILE A 167 -9.70 -3.88 -6.62
N ASN A 168 -10.89 -3.42 -6.22
CA ASN A 168 -11.89 -4.27 -5.58
C ASN A 168 -12.55 -5.28 -6.54
N ASN A 169 -12.57 -4.99 -7.84
CA ASN A 169 -13.13 -5.85 -8.89
C ASN A 169 -12.03 -6.47 -9.77
N PHE A 170 -10.88 -6.76 -9.17
CA PHE A 170 -9.65 -7.15 -9.86
C PHE A 170 -9.79 -8.44 -10.70
N ASP A 171 -9.29 -8.42 -11.94
CA ASP A 171 -9.34 -9.50 -12.94
C ASP A 171 -7.98 -9.84 -13.60
N GLU A 172 -7.00 -10.21 -12.76
CA GLU A 172 -5.72 -10.91 -13.02
C GLU A 172 -4.72 -10.41 -14.09
N LYS A 173 -5.11 -9.57 -15.06
CA LYS A 173 -4.14 -8.98 -16.01
C LYS A 173 -4.56 -7.64 -16.61
N SER A 174 -5.85 -7.47 -16.92
CA SER A 174 -6.34 -6.21 -17.48
C SER A 174 -6.25 -5.08 -16.45
N THR A 175 -6.52 -5.42 -15.19
CA THR A 175 -6.57 -4.46 -14.08
C THR A 175 -5.24 -3.70 -13.88
N PHE A 176 -4.07 -4.35 -13.94
CA PHE A 176 -2.79 -3.65 -13.77
C PHE A 176 -2.51 -2.64 -14.88
N GLU A 177 -2.81 -2.98 -16.15
CA GLU A 177 -2.63 -2.06 -17.27
C GLU A 177 -3.64 -0.91 -17.22
N ILE A 178 -4.90 -1.19 -16.87
CA ILE A 178 -5.92 -0.15 -16.69
C ILE A 178 -5.53 0.78 -15.54
N LEU A 179 -5.02 0.25 -14.42
CA LEU A 179 -4.53 1.06 -13.29
C LEU A 179 -3.40 1.99 -13.75
N LYS A 180 -2.40 1.49 -14.48
CA LYS A 180 -1.29 2.31 -14.99
C LYS A 180 -1.77 3.47 -15.88
N VAL A 181 -2.82 3.27 -16.67
CA VAL A 181 -3.43 4.33 -17.49
C VAL A 181 -4.23 5.29 -16.62
N GLN A 182 -5.05 4.80 -15.68
CA GLN A 182 -5.89 5.67 -14.86
C GLN A 182 -5.08 6.53 -13.87
N ILE A 183 -3.93 6.06 -13.38
CA ILE A 183 -3.08 6.88 -12.52
C ILE A 183 -2.48 8.10 -13.23
N GLU A 184 -2.45 8.14 -14.57
CA GLU A 184 -1.99 9.32 -15.32
C GLU A 184 -2.83 10.56 -14.99
N GLN A 185 -4.11 10.35 -14.67
CA GLN A 185 -5.04 11.42 -14.28
C GLN A 185 -4.67 12.06 -12.93
N LEU A 186 -3.78 11.45 -12.14
CA LEU A 186 -3.28 12.00 -10.89
C LEU A 186 -2.19 13.07 -11.08
N PHE A 187 -1.69 13.22 -12.31
CA PHE A 187 -0.55 14.07 -12.66
C PHE A 187 -0.92 15.25 -13.58
N ILE A 188 -2.23 15.43 -13.85
CA ILE A 188 -2.80 16.50 -14.67
C ILE A 188 -3.33 17.60 -13.76
#